data_AF-A0A2D6K5L2-F1
#
_entry.id   AF-A0A2D6K5L2-F1
#
_cell.length_a   1.000
_cell.length_b   1.000
_cell.length_c   1.000
_cell.angle_alpha   90.00
_cell.angle_beta   90.00
_cell.angle_gamma   90.00
#
_symmetry.space_group_name_H-M   'P 1'
#
loop_
_entity.id
_entity.type
_entity.pdbx_description
1 polymer ?
#
loop_
_entity_poly.entity_id
_entity_poly.type
_entity_poly.pdbx_seq_one_letter_code
_entity_poly.pdbx_strand_id
1 'polypeptide(L)'
;MVELRALHFTDVQDHYDRLEVIRDFLPANDIDAVFFTGDFIEANPIGANRTGDKLHEEYLRILVTPEFQEEYGTAQRRIQEIVRPHIVGDQLDESKLSASEKSELEALVESKKNVVSTAVDDKEEELKTALPPVIHESYTQMTLIFGEIAAISPVYAIMGNHDMTTGYEHLEDTVTFLEKQKSALLEGRNGVQFTLKGDLNTWEIPGFYNEPGIRKVFDEHYIPFESGESLGNIEEKLRTTSGEENRKYRSRKGDVTAWQASERTRLGDRNADIYFTHKLPHCDKGSRVMGDVSGEITLEYSIDAKSVHGGHFHGGQIGWSSLRHVLEAFEEGEMQTTINGEDVPLYLLTRGEHWELNPGEHHFFVTEYDAAKEVERVLVYEFVYE
;
A
#
# COMPACT_ATOMS: atom_id res chain seq x y z
N MET A 1 -4.10 32.26 7.06
CA MET A 1 -5.54 32.03 7.36
C MET A 1 -5.82 30.71 6.73
N VAL A 2 -6.24 29.73 7.52
CA VAL A 2 -6.46 28.37 7.05
C VAL A 2 -7.65 28.37 6.10
N GLU A 3 -7.39 27.95 4.87
CA GLU A 3 -8.36 27.84 3.78
C GLU A 3 -8.86 26.40 3.63
N LEU A 4 -8.00 25.43 3.90
CA LEU A 4 -8.32 24.01 3.91
C LEU A 4 -7.57 23.34 5.06
N ARG A 5 -8.28 22.52 5.84
CA ARG A 5 -7.73 21.66 6.88
C ARG A 5 -8.05 20.22 6.52
N ALA A 6 -7.06 19.50 6.00
CA ALA A 6 -7.22 18.12 5.56
C ALA A 6 -6.60 17.16 6.55
N LEU A 7 -7.28 16.05 6.83
CA LEU A 7 -6.73 14.93 7.59
C LEU A 7 -6.16 13.90 6.61
N HIS A 8 -4.94 13.42 6.83
CA HIS A 8 -4.30 12.39 6.02
C HIS A 8 -3.88 11.19 6.86
N PHE A 9 -4.34 10.00 6.49
CA PHE A 9 -3.92 8.71 7.04
C PHE A 9 -3.70 7.67 5.92
N THR A 10 -3.08 6.56 6.28
CA THR A 10 -2.66 5.48 5.36
C THR A 10 -2.89 4.11 5.98
N ASP A 11 -2.86 3.07 5.14
CA ASP A 11 -2.68 1.66 5.50
C ASP A 11 -3.53 1.26 6.70
N VAL A 12 -4.86 1.38 6.53
CA VAL A 12 -5.82 0.93 7.53
C VAL A 12 -5.78 -0.58 7.64
N GLN A 13 -5.63 -1.32 6.54
CA GLN A 13 -5.32 -2.75 6.59
C GLN A 13 -6.26 -3.54 7.53
N ASP A 14 -7.58 -3.33 7.39
CA ASP A 14 -8.63 -3.91 8.25
C ASP A 14 -8.65 -3.46 9.73
N HIS A 15 -7.89 -2.44 10.13
CA HIS A 15 -7.96 -1.82 11.45
C HIS A 15 -9.16 -0.88 11.56
N TYR A 16 -10.35 -1.46 11.68
CA TYR A 16 -11.62 -0.72 11.78
C TYR A 16 -11.65 0.23 12.98
N ASP A 17 -10.99 -0.12 14.07
CA ASP A 17 -10.81 0.72 15.26
C ASP A 17 -10.07 2.03 14.96
N ARG A 18 -9.06 2.01 14.08
CA ARG A 18 -8.41 3.26 13.61
C ARG A 18 -9.39 4.17 12.90
N LEU A 19 -10.29 3.60 12.10
CA LEU A 19 -11.29 4.40 11.39
C LEU A 19 -12.36 4.97 12.32
N GLU A 20 -12.71 4.26 13.39
CA GLU A 20 -13.58 4.80 14.45
C GLU A 20 -12.91 6.01 15.12
N VAL A 21 -11.61 5.93 15.43
CA VAL A 21 -10.83 7.07 15.93
C VAL A 21 -10.87 8.23 14.93
N ILE A 22 -10.66 7.98 13.63
CA ILE A 22 -10.76 9.02 12.61
C ILE A 22 -12.15 9.66 12.59
N ARG A 23 -13.22 8.87 12.56
CA ARG A 23 -14.61 9.35 12.54
C ARG A 23 -14.87 10.31 13.69
N ASP A 24 -14.50 9.93 14.90
CA ASP A 24 -14.75 10.73 16.11
C ASP A 24 -13.83 11.96 16.19
N PHE A 25 -12.66 11.89 15.55
CA PHE A 25 -11.70 12.98 15.43
C PHE A 25 -12.21 14.13 14.55
N LEU A 26 -12.88 13.84 13.42
CA LEU A 26 -13.26 14.85 12.42
C LEU A 26 -14.04 16.05 12.99
N PRO A 27 -15.18 15.89 13.68
CA PRO A 27 -15.99 17.02 14.13
C PRO A 27 -15.29 17.83 15.24
N ALA A 28 -14.44 17.19 16.04
CA ALA A 28 -13.70 17.84 17.11
C ALA A 28 -12.58 18.75 16.59
N ASN A 29 -12.10 18.51 15.36
CA ASN A 29 -10.92 19.16 14.81
C ASN A 29 -11.19 20.01 13.57
N ASP A 30 -12.47 20.23 13.23
CA ASP A 30 -12.91 21.09 12.12
C ASP A 30 -12.25 20.71 10.78
N ILE A 31 -12.23 19.40 10.49
CA ILE A 31 -11.60 18.82 9.29
C ILE A 31 -12.51 19.02 8.07
N ASP A 32 -11.97 19.66 7.03
CA ASP A 32 -12.69 19.99 5.80
C ASP A 32 -12.70 18.82 4.80
N ALA A 33 -11.66 17.99 4.79
CA ALA A 33 -11.55 16.84 3.90
C ALA A 33 -10.67 15.73 4.50
N VAL A 34 -10.95 14.49 4.10
CA VAL A 34 -10.17 13.31 4.48
C VAL A 34 -9.43 12.79 3.27
N PHE A 35 -8.12 12.63 3.43
CA PHE A 35 -7.20 12.11 2.44
C PHE A 35 -6.75 10.72 2.89
N PHE A 36 -6.96 9.73 2.04
CA PHE A 36 -6.51 8.37 2.27
C PHE A 36 -5.60 7.91 1.15
N THR A 37 -4.44 7.37 1.49
CA THR A 37 -3.51 6.80 0.52
C THR A 37 -3.00 5.51 1.14
N GLY A 38 -3.18 4.34 0.55
CA GLY A 38 -2.73 3.11 1.19
C GLY A 38 -3.73 1.98 1.07
N ASP A 39 -3.44 0.90 1.78
CA ASP A 39 -4.23 -0.33 1.72
C ASP A 39 -5.47 -0.24 2.61
N PHE A 40 -6.67 -0.44 2.04
CA PHE A 40 -7.89 -0.58 2.84
C PHE A 40 -7.89 -1.92 3.58
N ILE A 41 -7.51 -3.00 2.90
CA ILE A 41 -7.47 -4.37 3.44
C ILE A 41 -6.04 -4.88 3.59
N GLU A 42 -5.80 -5.78 4.54
CA GLU A 42 -4.53 -6.51 4.64
C GLU A 42 -4.63 -7.82 3.88
N ALA A 43 -3.95 -7.95 2.75
CA ALA A 43 -3.93 -9.18 1.96
C ALA A 43 -2.99 -10.27 2.51
N ASN A 44 -2.00 -9.90 3.32
CA ASN A 44 -1.02 -10.86 3.85
C ASN A 44 -1.52 -11.52 5.15
N PRO A 45 -1.27 -12.83 5.33
CA PRO A 45 -1.63 -13.55 6.56
C PRO A 45 -0.62 -13.27 7.68
N ILE A 46 -0.55 -12.02 8.15
CA ILE A 46 0.42 -11.57 9.17
C ILE A 46 -0.25 -11.06 10.45
N GLY A 47 -1.58 -10.94 10.49
CA GLY A 47 -2.33 -10.46 11.65
C GLY A 47 -3.62 -11.24 11.84
N ALA A 48 -3.92 -11.63 13.08
CA ALA A 48 -5.12 -12.40 13.40
C ALA A 48 -6.39 -11.65 12.99
N ASN A 49 -7.31 -12.34 12.32
CA ASN A 49 -8.65 -11.87 11.95
C ASN A 49 -8.70 -10.72 10.91
N ARG A 50 -7.64 -10.52 10.12
CA ARG A 50 -7.65 -9.61 8.95
C ARG A 50 -8.01 -10.36 7.66
N THR A 51 -8.20 -9.63 6.56
CA THR A 51 -8.64 -10.21 5.28
C THR A 51 -7.72 -11.34 4.81
N GLY A 52 -6.40 -11.13 4.84
CA GLY A 52 -5.39 -12.09 4.42
C GLY A 52 -5.37 -13.36 5.26
N ASP A 53 -5.60 -13.23 6.58
CA ASP A 53 -5.70 -14.36 7.50
C ASP A 53 -6.96 -15.18 7.22
N LYS A 54 -8.13 -14.53 7.10
CA LYS A 54 -9.39 -15.19 6.75
C LYS A 54 -9.34 -15.87 5.38
N LEU A 55 -8.72 -15.21 4.40
CA LEU A 55 -8.50 -15.79 3.07
C LEU A 55 -7.59 -17.01 3.15
N HIS A 56 -6.52 -16.95 3.93
CA HIS A 56 -5.60 -18.07 4.11
C HIS A 56 -6.28 -19.25 4.82
N GLU A 57 -7.07 -18.99 5.87
CA GLU A 57 -7.86 -20.00 6.56
C GLU A 57 -8.83 -20.70 5.62
N GLU A 58 -9.59 -19.94 4.82
CA GLU A 58 -10.57 -20.50 3.88
C GLU A 58 -9.89 -21.27 2.73
N TYR A 59 -8.77 -20.75 2.22
CA TYR A 59 -7.92 -21.42 1.24
C TYR A 59 -7.41 -22.77 1.75
N LEU A 60 -6.86 -22.81 2.97
CA LEU A 60 -6.38 -24.04 3.58
C LEU A 60 -7.54 -25.01 3.88
N ARG A 61 -8.69 -24.51 4.33
CA ARG A 61 -9.88 -25.36 4.58
C ARG A 61 -10.30 -26.16 3.34
N ILE A 62 -10.13 -25.58 2.16
CA ILE A 62 -10.52 -26.20 0.87
C ILE A 62 -9.44 -27.15 0.35
N LEU A 63 -8.17 -26.74 0.44
CA LEU A 63 -7.05 -27.51 -0.13
C LEU A 63 -6.51 -28.62 0.75
N VAL A 64 -6.60 -28.46 2.07
CA VAL A 64 -5.95 -29.35 3.02
C VAL A 64 -6.81 -30.60 3.23
N THR A 65 -6.74 -31.51 2.27
CA THR A 65 -7.22 -32.89 2.39
C THR A 65 -6.18 -33.78 3.09
N PRO A 66 -6.55 -34.96 3.62
CA PRO A 66 -5.59 -35.91 4.19
C PRO A 66 -4.45 -36.26 3.22
N GLU A 67 -4.78 -36.44 1.94
CA GLU A 67 -3.82 -36.77 0.87
C GLU A 67 -2.85 -35.60 0.63
N PHE A 68 -3.38 -34.37 0.57
CA PHE A 68 -2.55 -33.16 0.47
C PHE A 68 -1.59 -33.03 1.66
N GLN A 69 -2.08 -33.25 2.89
CA GLN A 69 -1.25 -33.19 4.10
C GLN A 69 -0.12 -34.21 4.09
N GLU A 70 -0.37 -35.42 3.60
CA GLU A 70 0.64 -36.47 3.52
C GLU A 70 1.76 -36.09 2.53
N GLU A 71 1.40 -35.69 1.32
CA GLU A 71 2.38 -35.34 0.27
C GLU A 71 3.11 -34.03 0.56
N TYR A 72 2.38 -32.95 0.86
CA TYR A 72 2.94 -31.64 1.19
C TYR A 72 3.76 -31.70 2.49
N GLY A 73 3.23 -32.37 3.51
CA GLY A 73 3.87 -32.48 4.82
C GLY A 73 5.16 -33.30 4.79
N THR A 74 5.22 -34.35 3.96
CA THR A 74 6.44 -35.14 3.76
C THR A 74 7.53 -34.29 3.09
N ALA A 75 7.20 -33.58 2.02
CA ALA A 75 8.15 -32.72 1.33
C ALA A 75 8.61 -31.54 2.20
N GLN A 76 7.70 -30.88 2.92
CA GLN A 76 8.03 -29.78 3.83
C GLN A 76 8.96 -30.22 4.96
N ARG A 77 8.71 -31.40 5.55
CA ARG A 77 9.58 -31.95 6.59
C ARG A 77 10.98 -32.21 6.06
N ARG A 78 11.09 -32.77 4.86
CA ARG A 78 12.38 -33.04 4.22
C ARG A 78 13.15 -31.76 3.89
N ILE A 79 12.47 -30.72 3.40
CA ILE A 79 13.08 -29.40 3.20
C ILE A 79 13.61 -28.87 4.53
N GLN A 80 12.83 -28.92 5.60
CA GLN A 80 13.30 -28.45 6.92
C GLN A 80 14.50 -29.25 7.45
N GLU A 81 14.55 -30.56 7.23
CA GLU A 81 15.71 -31.39 7.58
C GLU A 81 16.98 -30.96 6.86
N ILE A 82 16.87 -30.54 5.59
CA ILE A 82 18.02 -30.05 4.81
C ILE A 82 18.37 -28.62 5.21
N VAL A 83 17.41 -27.71 5.35
CA VAL A 83 17.66 -26.27 5.57
C VAL A 83 18.10 -25.96 7.00
N ARG A 84 17.45 -26.57 8.00
CA ARG A 84 17.62 -26.20 9.43
C ARG A 84 19.07 -26.26 9.94
N PRO A 85 19.93 -27.23 9.54
CA PRO A 85 21.33 -27.25 9.95
C PRO A 85 22.18 -26.08 9.41
N HIS A 86 21.70 -25.39 8.36
CA HIS A 86 22.44 -24.36 7.63
C HIS A 86 21.93 -22.93 7.88
N ILE A 87 21.01 -22.76 8.83
CA ILE A 87 20.53 -21.44 9.27
C ILE A 87 21.59 -20.81 10.20
N VAL A 88 22.02 -19.59 9.89
CA VAL A 88 22.94 -18.79 10.71
C VAL A 88 22.25 -17.48 11.09
N GLY A 89 21.93 -17.31 12.37
CA GLY A 89 21.00 -16.25 12.79
C GLY A 89 19.60 -16.56 12.24
N ASP A 90 19.06 -15.66 11.43
CA ASP A 90 17.72 -15.77 10.84
C ASP A 90 17.74 -16.05 9.32
N GLN A 91 18.92 -16.33 8.75
CA GLN A 91 19.08 -16.51 7.31
C GLN A 91 19.74 -17.85 6.95
N LEU A 92 19.34 -18.43 5.82
CA LEU A 92 19.95 -19.62 5.24
C LEU A 92 21.31 -19.26 4.62
N ASP A 93 22.37 -19.93 5.06
CA ASP A 93 23.68 -19.83 4.41
C ASP A 93 23.78 -20.84 3.25
N GLU A 94 23.31 -20.44 2.07
CA GLU A 94 23.29 -21.28 0.87
C GLU A 94 24.69 -21.73 0.42
N SER A 95 25.77 -21.09 0.90
CA SER A 95 27.14 -21.48 0.58
C SER A 95 27.55 -22.80 1.27
N LYS A 96 26.83 -23.19 2.33
CA LYS A 96 27.07 -24.42 3.10
C LYS A 96 26.32 -25.64 2.57
N LEU A 97 25.35 -25.44 1.70
CA LEU A 97 24.62 -26.53 1.06
C LEU A 97 25.52 -27.23 0.02
N SER A 98 25.65 -28.55 0.13
CA SER A 98 26.30 -29.38 -0.88
C SER A 98 25.51 -29.37 -2.19
N ALA A 99 26.16 -29.71 -3.31
CA ALA A 99 25.49 -29.79 -4.61
C ALA A 99 24.30 -30.78 -4.62
N SER A 100 24.41 -31.88 -3.87
CA SER A 100 23.30 -32.85 -3.72
C SER A 100 22.14 -32.26 -2.91
N GLU A 101 22.41 -31.53 -1.83
CA GLU A 101 21.36 -30.88 -1.03
C GLU A 101 20.65 -29.80 -1.83
N LYS A 102 21.39 -29.01 -2.63
CA LYS A 102 20.80 -28.00 -3.53
C LYS A 102 19.85 -28.66 -4.54
N SER A 103 20.31 -29.72 -5.20
CA SER A 103 19.49 -30.44 -6.18
C SER A 103 18.27 -31.12 -5.54
N GLU A 104 18.41 -31.68 -4.33
CA GLU A 104 17.29 -32.25 -3.58
C GLU A 104 16.29 -31.19 -3.15
N LEU A 105 16.76 -30.03 -2.65
CA LEU A 105 15.92 -28.89 -2.30
C LEU A 105 15.13 -28.38 -3.52
N GLU A 106 15.78 -28.20 -4.65
CA GLU A 106 15.12 -27.80 -5.90
C GLU A 106 14.01 -28.79 -6.29
N ALA A 107 14.30 -30.09 -6.24
CA ALA A 107 13.31 -31.13 -6.56
C ALA A 107 12.14 -31.17 -5.57
N LEU A 108 12.39 -31.00 -4.27
CA LEU A 108 11.36 -30.96 -3.22
C LEU A 108 10.49 -29.70 -3.33
N VAL A 109 11.10 -28.54 -3.57
CA VAL A 109 10.37 -27.29 -3.82
C VAL A 109 9.48 -27.42 -5.04
N GLU A 110 9.98 -28.00 -6.13
CA GLU A 110 9.20 -28.26 -7.33
C GLU A 110 8.06 -29.27 -7.08
N SER A 111 8.35 -30.35 -6.36
CA SER A 111 7.32 -31.32 -5.96
C SER A 111 6.22 -30.68 -5.12
N LYS A 112 6.57 -29.82 -4.14
CA LYS A 112 5.57 -29.09 -3.35
C LYS A 112 4.71 -28.19 -4.20
N LYS A 113 5.31 -27.47 -5.15
CA LYS A 113 4.58 -26.63 -6.11
C LYS A 113 3.60 -27.45 -6.94
N ASN A 114 3.99 -28.63 -7.40
CA ASN A 114 3.12 -29.53 -8.16
C ASN A 114 1.95 -30.07 -7.33
N VAL A 115 2.18 -30.45 -6.07
CA VAL A 115 1.11 -30.89 -5.15
C VAL A 115 0.11 -29.76 -4.92
N VAL A 116 0.59 -28.55 -4.63
CA VAL A 116 -0.26 -27.35 -4.48
C VAL A 116 -1.02 -27.04 -5.77
N SER A 117 -0.34 -27.01 -6.91
CA SER A 117 -0.97 -26.73 -8.20
C SER A 117 -2.06 -27.75 -8.54
N THR A 118 -1.82 -29.04 -8.31
CA THR A 118 -2.80 -30.10 -8.58
C THR A 118 -4.01 -29.96 -7.67
N ALA A 119 -3.80 -29.76 -6.36
CA ALA A 119 -4.88 -29.57 -5.41
C ALA A 119 -5.72 -28.33 -5.73
N VAL A 120 -5.07 -27.24 -6.17
CA VAL A 120 -5.73 -26.03 -6.66
C VAL A 120 -6.58 -26.31 -7.89
N ASP A 121 -6.04 -27.01 -8.89
CA ASP A 121 -6.75 -27.33 -10.13
C ASP A 121 -7.99 -28.21 -9.87
N ASP A 122 -7.87 -29.18 -8.96
CA ASP A 122 -8.99 -30.05 -8.56
C ASP A 122 -10.09 -29.30 -7.80
N LYS A 123 -9.77 -28.14 -7.20
CA LYS A 123 -10.65 -27.36 -6.33
C LYS A 123 -11.00 -25.98 -6.88
N GLU A 124 -10.66 -25.68 -8.12
CA GLU A 124 -10.73 -24.33 -8.70
C GLU A 124 -12.13 -23.68 -8.53
N GLU A 125 -13.20 -24.40 -8.84
CA GLU A 125 -14.57 -23.87 -8.75
C GLU A 125 -15.04 -23.67 -7.30
N GLU A 126 -14.58 -24.51 -6.37
CA GLU A 126 -14.86 -24.34 -4.94
C GLU A 126 -14.15 -23.09 -4.41
N LEU A 127 -12.88 -22.88 -4.80
CA LEU A 127 -12.10 -21.69 -4.46
C LEU A 127 -12.72 -20.41 -5.03
N LYS A 128 -13.14 -20.41 -6.31
CA LYS A 128 -13.84 -19.27 -6.94
C LYS A 128 -15.17 -18.92 -6.27
N THR A 129 -15.81 -19.87 -5.61
CA THR A 129 -17.06 -19.63 -4.90
C THR A 129 -16.81 -19.13 -3.46
N ALA A 130 -15.79 -19.66 -2.79
CA ALA A 130 -15.59 -19.48 -1.37
C ALA A 130 -14.70 -18.28 -0.99
N LEU A 131 -13.67 -17.98 -1.79
CA LEU A 131 -12.72 -16.92 -1.44
C LEU A 131 -13.25 -15.50 -1.68
N PRO A 132 -13.95 -15.17 -2.79
CA PRO A 132 -14.44 -13.81 -3.01
C PRO A 132 -15.34 -13.27 -1.88
N PRO A 133 -16.28 -14.04 -1.31
CA PRO A 133 -17.07 -13.59 -0.15
C PRO A 133 -16.25 -13.02 1.02
N VAL A 134 -15.04 -13.54 1.27
CA VAL A 134 -14.17 -13.06 2.36
C VAL A 134 -13.72 -11.61 2.10
N ILE A 135 -13.31 -11.29 0.87
CA ILE A 135 -12.90 -9.93 0.48
C ILE A 135 -14.11 -8.98 0.43
N HIS A 136 -15.24 -9.47 -0.11
CA HIS A 136 -16.48 -8.70 -0.16
C HIS A 136 -16.96 -8.30 1.25
N GLU A 137 -16.85 -9.20 2.23
CA GLU A 137 -17.20 -8.89 3.62
C GLU A 137 -16.33 -7.77 4.19
N SER A 138 -15.01 -7.81 3.97
CA SER A 138 -14.10 -6.75 4.42
C SER A 138 -14.41 -5.40 3.78
N TYR A 139 -14.61 -5.34 2.46
CA TYR A 139 -15.01 -4.09 1.81
C TYR A 139 -16.40 -3.60 2.22
N THR A 140 -17.32 -4.51 2.55
CA THR A 140 -18.63 -4.15 3.10
C THR A 140 -18.47 -3.44 4.45
N GLN A 141 -17.66 -3.98 5.35
CA GLN A 141 -17.37 -3.32 6.64
C GLN A 141 -16.70 -1.98 6.43
N MET A 142 -15.76 -1.91 5.48
CA MET A 142 -15.07 -0.68 5.12
C MET A 142 -16.03 0.40 4.60
N THR A 143 -16.99 0.01 3.76
CA THR A 143 -18.04 0.89 3.23
C THR A 143 -18.92 1.49 4.32
N LEU A 144 -19.27 0.69 5.34
CA LEU A 144 -20.07 1.19 6.46
C LEU A 144 -19.33 2.32 7.19
N ILE A 145 -18.07 2.10 7.55
CA ILE A 145 -17.32 3.08 8.36
C ILE A 145 -16.88 4.28 7.51
N PHE A 146 -16.41 4.08 6.28
CA PHE A 146 -16.13 5.20 5.38
C PHE A 146 -17.38 5.98 5.02
N GLY A 147 -18.56 5.36 4.99
CA GLY A 147 -19.84 6.07 4.86
C GLY A 147 -20.12 7.00 6.04
N GLU A 148 -19.79 6.59 7.27
CA GLU A 148 -19.90 7.45 8.46
C GLU A 148 -18.90 8.61 8.41
N ILE A 149 -17.66 8.36 7.97
CA ILE A 149 -16.63 9.39 7.77
C ILE A 149 -17.05 10.39 6.69
N ALA A 150 -17.49 9.89 5.52
CA ALA A 150 -17.91 10.69 4.37
C ALA A 150 -19.14 11.56 4.64
N ALA A 151 -19.98 11.16 5.61
CA ALA A 151 -21.10 11.98 6.06
C ALA A 151 -20.67 13.25 6.84
N ILE A 152 -19.44 13.27 7.36
CA ILE A 152 -18.86 14.40 8.11
C ILE A 152 -17.96 15.24 7.19
N SER A 153 -17.00 14.58 6.53
CA SER A 153 -16.03 15.23 5.64
C SER A 153 -15.82 14.38 4.38
N PRO A 154 -15.77 14.97 3.18
CA PRO A 154 -15.56 14.23 1.94
C PRO A 154 -14.25 13.46 1.96
N VAL A 155 -14.28 12.22 1.46
CA VAL A 155 -13.12 11.32 1.42
C VAL A 155 -12.56 11.27 0.00
N TYR A 156 -11.28 11.59 -0.14
CA TYR A 156 -10.51 11.43 -1.36
C TYR A 156 -9.45 10.37 -1.13
N ALA A 157 -9.37 9.41 -2.04
CA ALA A 157 -8.45 8.30 -1.89
C ALA A 157 -7.76 7.91 -3.18
N ILE A 158 -6.74 7.08 -3.00
CA ILE A 158 -6.22 6.15 -3.99
C ILE A 158 -6.10 4.77 -3.34
N MET A 159 -6.26 3.73 -4.13
CA MET A 159 -6.09 2.36 -3.65
C MET A 159 -4.63 1.97 -3.47
N GLY A 160 -4.41 1.11 -2.48
CA GLY A 160 -3.13 0.48 -2.23
C GLY A 160 -2.92 -0.79 -3.06
N ASN A 161 -1.78 -1.43 -2.84
CA ASN A 161 -1.39 -2.60 -3.60
C ASN A 161 -2.03 -3.90 -3.06
N HIS A 162 -2.56 -3.88 -1.83
CA HIS A 162 -3.32 -4.98 -1.26
C HIS A 162 -4.81 -4.94 -1.67
N ASP A 163 -5.24 -3.83 -2.28
CA ASP A 163 -6.61 -3.62 -2.68
C ASP A 163 -6.96 -4.24 -4.04
N MET A 164 -8.27 -4.42 -4.23
CA MET A 164 -8.84 -5.08 -5.40
C MET A 164 -9.87 -4.18 -6.09
N THR A 165 -10.13 -4.41 -7.38
CA THR A 165 -11.12 -3.64 -8.17
C THR A 165 -12.50 -3.65 -7.51
N THR A 166 -12.86 -4.74 -6.81
CA THR A 166 -14.13 -4.84 -6.08
C THR A 166 -14.27 -3.74 -5.01
N GLY A 167 -13.17 -3.25 -4.43
CA GLY A 167 -13.23 -2.15 -3.48
C GLY A 167 -13.74 -0.85 -4.12
N TYR A 168 -13.49 -0.62 -5.41
CA TYR A 168 -14.06 0.54 -6.10
C TYR A 168 -15.58 0.45 -6.16
N GLU A 169 -16.11 -0.75 -6.41
CA GLU A 169 -17.56 -0.99 -6.51
C GLU A 169 -18.24 -0.84 -5.14
N HIS A 170 -17.59 -1.26 -4.06
CA HIS A 170 -18.17 -1.15 -2.72
C HIS A 170 -18.08 0.28 -2.17
N LEU A 171 -17.00 0.99 -2.46
CA LEU A 171 -16.70 2.30 -1.87
C LEU A 171 -17.11 3.49 -2.74
N GLU A 172 -17.59 3.30 -3.98
CA GLU A 172 -17.83 4.40 -4.94
C GLU A 172 -18.76 5.51 -4.43
N ASP A 173 -19.73 5.17 -3.59
CA ASP A 173 -20.67 6.15 -3.01
C ASP A 173 -20.09 6.91 -1.81
N THR A 174 -18.96 6.46 -1.27
CA THR A 174 -18.35 6.98 -0.03
C THR A 174 -16.98 7.61 -0.24
N VAL A 175 -16.26 7.18 -1.27
CA VAL A 175 -14.87 7.55 -1.53
C VAL A 175 -14.72 8.05 -2.96
N THR A 176 -14.12 9.23 -3.09
CA THR A 176 -13.71 9.76 -4.38
C THR A 176 -12.31 9.27 -4.75
N PHE A 177 -12.24 8.25 -5.60
CA PHE A 177 -10.98 7.68 -6.10
C PHE A 177 -10.33 8.59 -7.16
N LEU A 178 -9.18 9.17 -6.83
CA LEU A 178 -8.50 10.18 -7.65
C LEU A 178 -7.84 9.60 -8.91
N GLU A 179 -7.40 8.35 -8.86
CA GLU A 179 -6.82 7.59 -9.97
C GLU A 179 -7.82 7.31 -11.09
N LYS A 180 -9.13 7.26 -10.79
CA LYS A 180 -10.19 6.98 -11.77
C LYS A 180 -10.64 8.21 -12.55
N GLN A 181 -10.11 9.39 -12.23
CA GLN A 181 -10.49 10.66 -12.81
C GLN A 181 -9.28 11.47 -13.25
N LYS A 182 -9.51 12.45 -14.14
CA LYS A 182 -8.44 13.35 -14.62
C LYS A 182 -8.00 14.35 -13.54
N SER A 183 -8.95 14.78 -12.72
CA SER A 183 -8.77 15.69 -11.59
C SER A 183 -10.09 15.79 -10.81
N ALA A 184 -10.00 15.95 -9.49
CA ALA A 184 -11.10 16.40 -8.66
C ALA A 184 -10.89 17.85 -8.23
N LEU A 185 -11.98 18.53 -7.87
CA LEU A 185 -11.96 19.87 -7.26
C LEU A 185 -12.48 19.76 -5.82
N LEU A 186 -11.80 20.41 -4.89
CA LEU A 186 -12.21 20.59 -3.50
C LEU A 186 -12.31 22.08 -3.20
N GLU A 187 -13.46 22.50 -2.72
CA GLU A 187 -13.70 23.88 -2.31
C GLU A 187 -13.25 24.10 -0.86
N GLY A 188 -12.33 25.03 -0.65
CA GLY A 188 -11.94 25.54 0.66
C GLY A 188 -12.96 26.52 1.23
N ARG A 189 -12.75 26.95 2.48
CA ARG A 189 -13.73 27.69 3.29
C ARG A 189 -14.19 29.03 2.68
N ASN A 190 -13.34 29.71 1.91
CA ASN A 190 -13.65 30.99 1.26
C ASN A 190 -13.85 30.83 -0.26
N GLY A 191 -14.13 29.62 -0.73
CA GLY A 191 -14.36 29.33 -2.15
C GLY A 191 -13.08 29.12 -2.96
N VAL A 192 -11.91 29.07 -2.33
CA VAL A 192 -10.65 28.72 -3.02
C VAL A 192 -10.74 27.26 -3.49
N GLN A 193 -10.52 27.03 -4.77
CA GLN A 193 -10.60 25.69 -5.35
C GLN A 193 -9.23 25.02 -5.35
N PHE A 194 -9.11 23.86 -4.71
CA PHE A 194 -7.95 22.98 -4.76
C PHE A 194 -8.17 21.91 -5.83
N THR A 195 -7.16 21.71 -6.67
CA THR A 195 -7.14 20.65 -7.68
C THR A 195 -6.44 19.43 -7.11
N LEU A 196 -7.15 18.32 -7.05
CA LEU A 196 -6.64 17.04 -6.55
C LEU A 196 -6.42 16.08 -7.70
N LYS A 197 -5.32 15.34 -7.62
CA LYS A 197 -4.98 14.26 -8.54
C LYS A 197 -4.37 13.10 -7.79
N GLY A 198 -4.49 11.91 -8.36
CA GLY A 198 -3.89 10.71 -7.80
C GLY A 198 -3.49 9.74 -8.90
N ASP A 199 -2.49 8.93 -8.59
CA ASP A 199 -2.04 7.82 -9.44
C ASP A 199 -1.90 6.54 -8.62
N LEU A 200 -2.25 5.42 -9.25
CA LEU A 200 -2.06 4.08 -8.69
C LEU A 200 -0.60 3.72 -8.81
N ASN A 201 0.15 4.00 -7.76
CA ASN A 201 1.54 3.57 -7.70
C ASN A 201 1.66 2.16 -7.11
N THR A 202 1.10 1.14 -7.76
CA THR A 202 1.00 -0.21 -7.20
C THR A 202 1.79 -1.24 -8.03
N TRP A 203 3.11 -1.21 -7.85
CA TRP A 203 4.10 -2.07 -8.53
C TRP A 203 4.23 -3.49 -7.97
N GLU A 204 3.40 -3.88 -7.00
CA GLU A 204 3.64 -5.09 -6.21
C GLU A 204 2.32 -5.81 -5.93
N ILE A 205 2.22 -7.06 -6.37
CA ILE A 205 1.17 -7.96 -5.89
C ILE A 205 1.60 -8.46 -4.50
N PRO A 206 0.77 -8.33 -3.46
CA PRO A 206 1.01 -8.91 -2.15
C PRO A 206 1.46 -10.37 -2.28
N GLY A 207 2.43 -10.78 -1.47
CA GLY A 207 3.02 -12.12 -1.58
C GLY A 207 1.97 -13.24 -1.58
N PHE A 208 0.90 -13.09 -0.78
CA PHE A 208 -0.19 -14.05 -0.71
C PHE A 208 -1.06 -14.11 -1.99
N TYR A 209 -1.33 -12.99 -2.63
CA TYR A 209 -2.06 -12.94 -3.91
C TYR A 209 -1.30 -13.60 -5.06
N ASN A 210 0.02 -13.79 -4.91
CA ASN A 210 0.84 -14.49 -5.90
C ASN A 210 0.84 -16.03 -5.73
N GLU A 211 0.15 -16.58 -4.72
CA GLU A 211 -0.06 -18.03 -4.58
C GLU A 211 -0.88 -18.56 -5.76
N PRO A 212 -0.50 -19.69 -6.41
CA PRO A 212 -1.11 -20.13 -7.67
C PRO A 212 -2.64 -20.24 -7.65
N GLY A 213 -3.23 -20.73 -6.55
CA GLY A 213 -4.68 -20.84 -6.43
C GLY A 213 -5.39 -19.53 -6.11
N ILE A 214 -4.77 -18.66 -5.32
CA ILE A 214 -5.31 -17.34 -5.00
C ILE A 214 -5.29 -16.47 -6.26
N ARG A 215 -4.14 -16.46 -6.97
CA ARG A 215 -3.97 -15.73 -8.22
C ARG A 215 -5.02 -16.09 -9.27
N LYS A 216 -5.22 -17.39 -9.52
CA LYS A 216 -6.23 -17.87 -10.49
C LYS A 216 -7.66 -17.43 -10.17
N VAL A 217 -8.00 -17.29 -8.89
CA VAL A 217 -9.35 -16.89 -8.46
C VAL A 217 -9.54 -15.38 -8.61
N PHE A 218 -8.49 -14.60 -8.42
CA PHE A 218 -8.58 -13.15 -8.30
C PHE A 218 -7.97 -12.36 -9.45
N ASP A 219 -7.37 -13.03 -10.44
CA ASP A 219 -6.75 -12.41 -11.62
C ASP A 219 -7.67 -11.40 -12.32
N GLU A 220 -8.98 -11.67 -12.37
CA GLU A 220 -9.99 -10.77 -12.97
C GLU A 220 -10.47 -9.65 -12.03
N HIS A 221 -10.23 -9.80 -10.72
CA HIS A 221 -10.68 -8.87 -9.67
C HIS A 221 -9.59 -7.92 -9.21
N TYR A 222 -8.33 -8.17 -9.58
CA TYR A 222 -7.25 -7.24 -9.27
C TYR A 222 -7.49 -5.89 -9.95
N ILE A 223 -7.11 -4.81 -9.27
CA ILE A 223 -6.87 -3.53 -9.95
C ILE A 223 -5.89 -3.85 -11.08
N PRO A 224 -6.10 -3.40 -12.34
CA PRO A 224 -5.30 -3.82 -13.49
C PRO A 224 -3.79 -3.66 -13.26
N PHE A 225 -3.15 -4.68 -12.67
CA PHE A 225 -1.71 -4.79 -12.52
C PHE A 225 -1.22 -5.32 -13.85
N GLU A 226 -1.00 -4.45 -14.84
CA GLU A 226 -0.50 -4.91 -16.14
C GLU A 226 0.93 -5.53 -16.05
N SER A 227 1.54 -5.63 -14.87
CA SER A 227 2.76 -6.43 -14.72
C SER A 227 2.92 -7.29 -13.49
N GLY A 228 2.21 -7.07 -12.38
CA GLY A 228 2.36 -7.82 -11.13
C GLY A 228 3.79 -7.93 -10.54
N GLU A 229 4.76 -7.31 -11.20
CA GLU A 229 6.19 -7.30 -10.92
C GLU A 229 6.62 -5.84 -11.01
N SER A 230 7.27 -5.36 -9.95
CA SER A 230 7.83 -4.02 -9.94
C SER A 230 8.93 -3.90 -10.99
N LEU A 231 9.17 -2.69 -11.52
CA LEU A 231 10.32 -2.47 -12.39
C LEU A 231 11.62 -2.92 -11.73
N GLY A 232 11.75 -2.75 -10.41
CA GLY A 232 12.87 -3.27 -9.61
C GLY A 232 12.97 -4.79 -9.65
N ASN A 233 11.87 -5.51 -9.41
CA ASN A 233 11.82 -6.97 -9.48
C ASN A 233 12.15 -7.48 -10.89
N ILE A 234 11.60 -6.84 -11.93
CA ILE A 234 11.89 -7.18 -13.33
C ILE A 234 13.38 -6.94 -13.60
N GLU A 235 13.95 -5.83 -13.14
CA GLU A 235 15.38 -5.55 -13.31
C GLU A 235 16.28 -6.53 -12.57
N GLU A 236 15.91 -6.95 -11.37
CA GLU A 236 16.62 -8.00 -10.64
C GLU A 236 16.56 -9.34 -11.39
N LYS A 237 15.37 -9.76 -11.85
CA LYS A 237 15.20 -10.96 -12.69
C LYS A 237 15.98 -10.86 -14.00
N LEU A 238 16.07 -9.68 -14.60
CA LEU A 238 16.88 -9.45 -15.81
C LEU A 238 18.39 -9.61 -15.56
N ARG A 239 18.86 -9.39 -14.33
CA ARG A 239 20.25 -9.62 -13.93
C ARG A 239 20.55 -11.10 -13.70
N THR A 240 19.57 -11.89 -13.27
CA THR A 240 19.76 -13.30 -12.85
C THR A 240 19.29 -14.33 -13.88
N THR A 241 18.46 -13.95 -14.85
CA THR A 241 17.91 -14.86 -15.88
C THR A 241 18.60 -14.71 -17.24
N SER A 242 18.59 -15.76 -18.06
CA SER A 242 19.19 -15.76 -19.40
C SER A 242 18.27 -16.40 -20.45
N GLY A 243 18.62 -16.30 -21.73
CA GLY A 243 17.91 -17.00 -22.81
C GLY A 243 16.48 -16.51 -23.05
N GLU A 244 15.53 -17.43 -23.12
CA GLU A 244 14.11 -17.13 -23.37
C GLU A 244 13.46 -16.39 -22.20
N GLU A 245 13.85 -16.72 -20.97
CA GLU A 245 13.32 -16.10 -19.77
C GLU A 245 13.72 -14.62 -19.67
N ASN A 246 14.98 -14.30 -19.96
CA ASN A 246 15.43 -12.90 -20.04
C ASN A 246 14.65 -12.11 -21.10
N ARG A 247 14.33 -12.72 -22.24
CA ARG A 247 13.50 -12.07 -23.28
C ARG A 247 12.09 -11.78 -22.79
N LYS A 248 11.47 -12.68 -22.02
CA LYS A 248 10.14 -12.47 -21.41
C LYS A 248 10.16 -11.29 -20.43
N TYR A 249 11.14 -11.22 -19.54
CA TYR A 249 11.28 -10.10 -18.61
C TYR A 249 11.58 -8.76 -19.32
N ARG A 250 12.34 -8.77 -20.43
CA ARG A 250 12.56 -7.54 -21.22
C ARG A 250 11.28 -7.05 -21.89
N SER A 251 10.46 -7.96 -22.42
CA SER A 251 9.15 -7.62 -22.96
C SER A 251 8.27 -6.99 -21.89
N ARG A 252 8.14 -7.66 -20.73
CA ARG A 252 7.39 -7.15 -19.58
C ARG A 252 7.85 -5.76 -19.12
N LYS A 253 9.17 -5.52 -19.06
CA LYS A 253 9.71 -4.17 -18.76
C LYS A 253 9.19 -3.12 -19.76
N GLY A 254 9.15 -3.47 -21.05
CA GLY A 254 8.62 -2.60 -22.10
C GLY A 254 7.13 -2.31 -21.91
N ASP A 255 6.35 -3.35 -21.63
CA ASP A 255 4.89 -3.26 -21.41
C ASP A 255 4.59 -2.36 -20.20
N VAL A 256 5.28 -2.59 -19.08
CA VAL A 256 5.20 -1.73 -17.88
C VAL A 256 5.48 -0.27 -18.20
N THR A 257 6.60 0.00 -18.87
CA THR A 257 7.03 1.38 -19.14
C THR A 257 6.03 2.09 -20.07
N ALA A 258 5.47 1.36 -21.04
CA ALA A 258 4.45 1.88 -21.95
C ALA A 258 3.15 2.18 -21.20
N TRP A 259 2.71 1.28 -20.32
CA TRP A 259 1.53 1.48 -19.48
C TRP A 259 1.69 2.69 -18.55
N GLN A 260 2.84 2.83 -17.87
CA GLN A 260 3.14 4.02 -17.05
C GLN A 260 3.02 5.31 -17.85
N ALA A 261 3.57 5.31 -19.07
CA ALA A 261 3.49 6.48 -19.94
C ALA A 261 2.05 6.77 -20.39
N SER A 262 1.24 5.74 -20.65
CA SER A 262 -0.18 5.91 -21.00
C SER A 262 -1.02 6.39 -19.83
N GLU A 263 -0.81 5.87 -18.61
CA GLU A 263 -1.53 6.32 -17.41
C GLU A 263 -1.21 7.77 -17.08
N ARG A 264 0.08 8.15 -17.15
CA ARG A 264 0.49 9.57 -17.04
C ARG A 264 -0.22 10.44 -18.08
N THR A 265 -0.35 9.95 -19.32
CA THR A 265 -1.06 10.68 -20.38
C THR A 265 -2.56 10.78 -20.09
N ARG A 266 -3.18 9.71 -19.57
CA ARG A 266 -4.61 9.64 -19.19
C ARG A 266 -4.95 10.64 -18.09
N LEU A 267 -4.10 10.74 -17.06
CA LEU A 267 -4.26 11.66 -15.93
C LEU A 267 -4.12 13.14 -16.34
N GLY A 268 -3.57 13.42 -17.53
CA GLY A 268 -3.50 14.74 -18.11
C GLY A 268 -2.41 15.62 -17.49
N ASP A 269 -2.66 16.94 -17.46
CA ASP A 269 -1.66 17.94 -17.01
C ASP A 269 -1.12 17.65 -15.59
N ARG A 270 0.16 17.88 -15.35
CA ARG A 270 0.82 17.57 -14.06
C ARG A 270 0.46 18.57 -12.95
N ASN A 271 -0.11 19.71 -13.33
CA ASN A 271 -0.53 20.76 -12.40
C ASN A 271 -1.67 20.25 -11.50
N ALA A 272 -1.34 20.03 -10.23
CA ALA A 272 -2.29 19.78 -9.15
C ALA A 272 -1.91 20.66 -7.97
N ASP A 273 -2.86 21.05 -7.13
CA ASP A 273 -2.50 21.69 -5.86
C ASP A 273 -2.06 20.60 -4.87
N ILE A 274 -2.78 19.46 -4.87
CA ILE A 274 -2.55 18.32 -3.98
C ILE A 274 -2.51 17.04 -4.82
N TYR A 275 -1.45 16.26 -4.67
CA TYR A 275 -1.24 15.02 -5.43
C TYR A 275 -1.17 13.80 -4.51
N PHE A 276 -1.73 12.67 -4.93
CA PHE A 276 -1.81 11.42 -4.17
C PHE A 276 -1.05 10.31 -4.88
N THR A 277 -0.29 9.51 -4.14
CA THR A 277 0.40 8.33 -4.67
C THR A 277 0.50 7.24 -3.60
N HIS A 278 0.38 5.97 -3.98
CA HIS A 278 0.38 4.89 -2.98
C HIS A 278 1.79 4.71 -2.39
N LYS A 279 2.83 4.70 -3.23
CA LYS A 279 4.24 4.64 -2.82
C LYS A 279 4.98 5.95 -3.09
N LEU A 280 5.82 6.36 -2.14
CA LEU A 280 6.87 7.36 -2.35
C LEU A 280 8.20 6.63 -2.65
N PRO A 281 9.05 7.12 -3.55
CA PRO A 281 10.23 6.43 -4.08
C PRO A 281 11.35 6.12 -3.06
N HIS A 282 11.20 6.51 -1.78
CA HIS A 282 12.19 6.29 -0.73
C HIS A 282 12.03 4.96 0.04
N CYS A 283 11.55 3.92 -0.62
CA CYS A 283 11.24 2.63 0.01
C CYS A 283 12.47 1.85 0.54
N ASP A 284 13.71 2.27 0.26
CA ASP A 284 14.91 1.57 0.76
C ASP A 284 15.62 2.33 1.88
N LYS A 285 15.81 1.62 2.99
CA LYS A 285 16.56 2.05 4.17
C LYS A 285 17.98 2.47 3.77
N GLY A 286 18.21 3.78 3.66
CA GLY A 286 19.54 4.38 3.87
C GLY A 286 20.42 4.69 2.65
N SER A 287 19.87 4.93 1.46
CA SER A 287 20.67 5.47 0.34
C SER A 287 20.25 6.88 -0.05
N ARG A 288 21.19 7.84 0.08
CA ARG A 288 21.17 9.09 -0.68
C ARG A 288 21.23 8.71 -2.17
N VAL A 289 20.14 8.87 -2.91
CA VAL A 289 20.18 8.77 -4.37
C VAL A 289 20.01 10.17 -4.94
N MET A 290 21.10 10.67 -5.54
CA MET A 290 21.00 11.69 -6.56
C MET A 290 20.71 10.97 -7.88
N GLY A 291 19.51 11.20 -8.42
CA GLY A 291 19.16 11.01 -9.83
C GLY A 291 19.58 9.68 -10.46
N ASP A 292 18.67 8.70 -10.44
CA ASP A 292 18.59 7.74 -11.54
C ASP A 292 17.15 7.63 -12.05
N VAL A 293 17.01 7.58 -13.38
CA VAL A 293 15.87 8.12 -14.15
C VAL A 293 14.72 7.11 -14.30
N SER A 294 14.46 6.29 -13.27
CA SER A 294 13.37 5.31 -13.31
C SER A 294 12.35 5.54 -12.19
N GLY A 295 11.31 6.33 -12.46
CA GLY A 295 10.02 6.17 -11.79
C GLY A 295 9.82 6.92 -10.46
N GLU A 296 10.58 7.97 -10.16
CA GLU A 296 10.32 8.84 -9.00
C GLU A 296 9.11 9.75 -9.25
N ILE A 297 7.92 9.17 -9.30
CA ILE A 297 6.63 9.86 -9.50
C ILE A 297 6.52 11.00 -8.48
N THR A 298 6.86 10.77 -7.22
CA THR A 298 6.81 11.82 -6.19
C THR A 298 7.71 13.01 -6.50
N LEU A 299 8.96 12.81 -6.94
CA LEU A 299 9.86 13.92 -7.28
C LEU A 299 9.41 14.63 -8.57
N GLU A 300 8.88 13.88 -9.53
CA GLU A 300 8.34 14.46 -10.76
C GLU A 300 7.09 15.32 -10.48
N TYR A 301 6.19 14.89 -9.60
CA TYR A 301 4.95 15.60 -9.27
C TYR A 301 5.13 16.64 -8.16
N SER A 302 6.11 16.51 -7.26
CA SER A 302 6.39 17.53 -6.25
C SER A 302 6.87 18.85 -6.86
N ILE A 303 7.42 18.83 -8.09
CA ILE A 303 7.74 20.04 -8.84
C ILE A 303 6.47 20.83 -9.21
N ASP A 304 5.38 20.12 -9.49
CA ASP A 304 4.15 20.69 -10.06
C ASP A 304 2.98 20.75 -9.04
N ALA A 305 3.17 20.20 -7.83
CA ALA A 305 2.20 20.18 -6.73
C ALA A 305 2.73 20.87 -5.46
N LYS A 306 1.80 21.39 -4.64
CA LYS A 306 2.14 22.03 -3.35
C LYS A 306 2.42 20.99 -2.27
N SER A 307 1.70 19.88 -2.34
CA SER A 307 1.90 18.73 -1.47
C SER A 307 1.64 17.43 -2.21
N VAL A 308 2.42 16.41 -1.89
CA VAL A 308 2.26 15.03 -2.32
C VAL A 308 1.95 14.17 -1.10
N HIS A 309 0.84 13.45 -1.13
CA HIS A 309 0.40 12.53 -0.09
C HIS A 309 0.73 11.08 -0.48
N GLY A 310 1.47 10.39 0.38
CA GLY A 310 1.95 9.01 0.19
C GLY A 310 1.34 8.03 1.20
N GLY A 311 1.28 6.73 0.87
CA GLY A 311 0.73 5.70 1.77
C GLY A 311 1.75 4.75 2.43
N HIS A 312 2.74 4.24 1.70
CA HIS A 312 3.49 3.06 2.14
C HIS A 312 4.74 3.37 3.00
N PHE A 313 4.61 3.88 4.23
CA PHE A 313 5.77 4.01 5.15
C PHE A 313 5.44 3.65 6.61
N HIS A 314 6.09 2.60 7.13
CA HIS A 314 5.91 2.04 8.49
C HIS A 314 6.44 2.94 9.64
N GLY A 315 6.48 4.25 9.46
CA GLY A 315 7.00 5.15 10.48
C GLY A 315 6.77 6.64 10.26
N GLY A 316 5.90 7.04 9.32
CA GLY A 316 5.67 8.43 8.90
C GLY A 316 6.87 9.14 8.22
N GLN A 317 6.60 10.00 7.25
CA GLN A 317 7.55 10.89 6.56
C GLN A 317 6.92 12.27 6.34
N ILE A 318 7.70 13.32 6.58
CA ILE A 318 7.35 14.70 6.20
C ILE A 318 8.56 15.31 5.47
N GLY A 319 8.34 15.76 4.24
CA GLY A 319 9.39 16.17 3.31
C GLY A 319 10.44 15.05 3.13
N TRP A 320 11.71 15.44 3.12
CA TRP A 320 12.84 14.52 2.97
C TRP A 320 13.29 13.85 4.29
N SER A 321 12.48 13.96 5.36
CA SER A 321 12.82 13.49 6.71
C SER A 321 11.80 12.47 7.24
N SER A 322 12.27 11.51 8.05
CA SER A 322 11.38 10.57 8.75
C SER A 322 10.70 11.26 9.95
N LEU A 323 9.50 10.79 10.30
CA LEU A 323 8.74 11.34 11.42
C LEU A 323 9.51 11.23 12.73
N ARG A 324 10.27 10.14 12.96
CA ARG A 324 11.11 10.01 14.16
C ARG A 324 12.07 11.19 14.34
N HIS A 325 12.77 11.61 13.29
CA HIS A 325 13.66 12.76 13.39
C HIS A 325 12.88 14.06 13.65
N VAL A 326 11.67 14.18 13.09
CA VAL A 326 10.79 15.32 13.31
C VAL A 326 10.30 15.36 14.77
N LEU A 327 9.90 14.21 15.33
CA LEU A 327 9.48 14.08 16.72
C LEU A 327 10.63 14.32 17.71
N GLU A 328 11.81 13.74 17.46
CA GLU A 328 13.03 14.00 18.26
C GLU A 328 13.37 15.50 18.28
N ALA A 329 13.18 16.22 17.15
CA ALA A 329 13.38 17.66 17.09
C ALA A 329 12.33 18.45 17.92
N PHE A 330 11.10 17.94 18.08
CA PHE A 330 10.08 18.55 18.94
C PHE A 330 10.33 18.30 20.43
N GLU A 331 10.88 17.14 20.79
CA GLU A 331 11.27 16.83 22.16
C GLU A 331 12.39 17.76 22.65
N GLU A 332 13.28 18.17 21.74
CA GLU A 332 14.38 19.10 22.02
C GLU A 332 14.00 20.59 21.85
N GLY A 333 12.91 20.90 21.13
CA GLY A 333 12.45 22.25 20.81
C GLY A 333 10.94 22.36 20.83
N GLU A 334 10.40 23.13 21.79
CA GLU A 334 8.98 23.27 22.17
C GLU A 334 8.01 23.77 21.07
N MET A 335 7.89 23.11 19.92
CA MET A 335 6.83 23.41 18.94
C MET A 335 5.63 22.48 19.15
N GLN A 336 4.73 22.93 20.02
CA GLN A 336 3.42 22.33 20.25
C GLN A 336 2.33 23.36 19.95
N THR A 337 1.13 22.89 19.63
CA THR A 337 -0.10 23.69 19.67
C THR A 337 -1.15 22.95 20.47
N THR A 338 -2.13 23.66 21.00
CA THR A 338 -3.22 23.04 21.74
C THR A 338 -4.44 22.85 20.83
N ILE A 339 -5.01 21.66 20.81
CA ILE A 339 -6.27 21.34 20.12
C ILE A 339 -7.20 20.64 21.12
N ASN A 340 -8.37 21.24 21.34
CA ASN A 340 -9.34 20.78 22.36
C ASN A 340 -8.77 20.66 23.79
N GLY A 341 -7.74 21.43 24.12
CA GLY A 341 -7.08 21.40 25.42
C GLY A 341 -5.91 20.42 25.52
N GLU A 342 -5.66 19.62 24.48
CA GLU A 342 -4.54 18.68 24.40
C GLU A 342 -3.39 19.27 23.59
N ASP A 343 -2.16 19.10 24.08
CA ASP A 343 -0.97 19.54 23.36
C ASP A 343 -0.61 18.54 22.27
N VAL A 344 -0.48 19.04 21.04
CA VAL A 344 -0.15 18.24 19.86
C VAL A 344 1.13 18.73 19.20
N PRO A 345 1.99 17.82 18.71
CA PRO A 345 3.17 18.17 17.92
C PRO A 345 2.80 18.98 16.67
N LEU A 346 3.54 20.07 16.44
CA LEU A 346 3.33 20.99 15.34
C LEU A 346 4.60 21.18 14.51
N TYR A 347 4.55 20.77 13.24
CA TYR A 347 5.58 21.04 12.25
C TYR A 347 5.24 22.27 11.40
N LEU A 348 6.05 23.32 11.50
CA LEU A 348 5.94 24.49 10.62
C LEU A 348 6.70 24.24 9.32
N LEU A 349 6.05 24.52 8.19
CA LEU A 349 6.63 24.31 6.87
C LEU A 349 7.21 25.60 6.29
N THR A 350 8.29 25.46 5.53
CA THR A 350 8.84 26.57 4.73
C THR A 350 7.87 26.91 3.62
N ARG A 351 7.47 28.18 3.56
CA ARG A 351 6.54 28.66 2.54
C ARG A 351 7.15 28.57 1.13
N GLY A 352 6.37 28.05 0.19
CA GLY A 352 6.74 27.97 -1.23
C GLY A 352 7.62 26.78 -1.58
N GLU A 353 7.99 25.94 -0.61
CA GLU A 353 8.56 24.62 -0.86
C GLU A 353 7.44 23.60 -1.05
N HIS A 354 7.67 22.62 -1.92
CA HIS A 354 6.79 21.47 -2.08
C HIS A 354 7.09 20.43 -1.00
N TRP A 355 6.04 19.73 -0.57
CA TRP A 355 6.13 18.81 0.56
C TRP A 355 5.64 17.41 0.22
N GLU A 356 6.34 16.41 0.76
CA GLU A 356 5.91 15.02 0.73
C GLU A 356 5.38 14.66 2.13
N LEU A 357 4.13 14.23 2.23
CA LEU A 357 3.46 13.91 3.48
C LEU A 357 3.04 12.45 3.42
N ASN A 358 3.54 11.63 4.33
CA ASN A 358 3.16 10.23 4.43
C ASN A 358 2.97 9.86 5.90
N PRO A 359 1.74 9.54 6.35
CA PRO A 359 1.49 9.05 7.68
C PRO A 359 2.14 7.68 7.88
N GLY A 360 2.00 7.09 9.06
CA GLY A 360 2.57 5.77 9.31
C GLY A 360 1.69 4.94 10.22
N GLU A 361 2.14 3.73 10.55
CA GLU A 361 1.35 2.76 11.31
C GLU A 361 0.73 3.32 12.60
N HIS A 362 1.41 4.26 13.26
CA HIS A 362 0.99 4.83 14.53
C HIS A 362 0.52 6.28 14.42
N HIS A 363 0.66 6.94 13.26
CA HIS A 363 0.46 8.37 13.17
C HIS A 363 -0.37 8.79 11.96
N PHE A 364 -1.16 9.84 12.13
CA PHE A 364 -1.88 10.53 11.07
C PHE A 364 -1.64 12.04 11.15
N PHE A 365 -1.88 12.74 10.04
CA PHE A 365 -1.54 14.15 9.91
C PHE A 365 -2.79 15.01 9.72
N VAL A 366 -2.78 16.21 10.30
CA VAL A 366 -3.69 17.27 9.90
C VAL A 366 -2.86 18.37 9.23
N THR A 367 -3.15 18.60 7.96
CA THR A 367 -2.44 19.54 7.10
C THR A 367 -3.29 20.79 6.90
N GLU A 368 -2.73 21.96 7.20
CA GLU A 368 -3.39 23.25 7.00
C GLU A 368 -2.80 23.98 5.79
N TYR A 369 -3.67 24.39 4.87
CA TYR A 369 -3.34 25.15 3.67
C TYR A 369 -3.82 26.59 3.76
N ASP A 370 -3.08 27.53 3.18
CA ASP A 370 -3.50 28.94 3.07
C ASP A 370 -4.30 29.23 1.78
N ALA A 371 -4.73 30.49 1.63
CA ALA A 371 -5.43 30.95 0.44
C ALA A 371 -4.57 30.98 -0.84
N ALA A 372 -3.23 30.89 -0.71
CA ALA A 372 -2.31 30.66 -1.83
C ALA A 372 -2.13 29.16 -2.13
N LYS A 373 -2.85 28.30 -1.40
CA LYS A 373 -2.83 26.83 -1.45
C LYS A 373 -1.51 26.21 -1.03
N GLU A 374 -0.67 26.99 -0.35
CA GLU A 374 0.58 26.53 0.23
C GLU A 374 0.29 25.85 1.57
N VAL A 375 1.08 24.84 1.92
CA VAL A 375 0.97 24.22 3.24
C VAL A 375 1.60 25.16 4.29
N GLU A 376 0.82 25.62 5.27
CA GLU A 376 1.33 26.47 6.36
C GLU A 376 1.98 25.61 7.46
N ARG A 377 1.35 24.49 7.81
CA ARG A 377 1.82 23.60 8.87
C ARG A 377 1.17 22.23 8.84
N VAL A 378 1.83 21.28 9.50
CA VAL A 378 1.35 19.90 9.69
C VAL A 378 1.31 19.61 11.19
N LEU A 379 0.16 19.18 11.65
CA LEU A 379 -0.06 18.71 13.01
C LEU A 379 0.04 17.19 12.98
N VAL A 380 0.78 16.63 13.93
CA VAL A 380 0.99 15.18 14.00
C VAL A 380 0.20 14.62 15.16
N TYR A 381 -0.57 13.57 14.89
CA TYR A 381 -1.32 12.83 15.89
C TYR A 381 -0.88 11.37 15.90
N GLU A 382 -1.00 10.74 17.06
CA GLU A 382 -0.80 9.31 17.25
C GLU A 382 -2.16 8.61 17.41
N PHE A 383 -2.31 7.41 16.86
CA PHE A 383 -3.44 6.55 17.17
C PHE A 383 -3.29 6.01 18.60
N VAL A 384 -4.18 6.44 19.51
CA VAL A 384 -4.24 5.95 20.89
C VAL A 384 -5.45 5.03 21.03
N TYR A 385 -5.22 3.82 21.53
CA TYR A 385 -6.25 2.81 21.78
C TYR A 385 -6.41 2.65 23.30
N GLU A 386 -7.65 2.58 23.79
CA GLU A 386 -7.96 2.36 25.21
C GLU A 386 -7.79 0.90 25.66
#